data_AF-A0A514LL63-F1
#
_entry.id   AF-A0A514LL63-F1
#
_cell.length_a   1.000
_cell.length_b   1.000
_cell.length_c   1.000
_cell.angle_alpha   90.00
_cell.angle_beta   90.00
_cell.angle_gamma   90.00
#
_symmetry.space_group_name_H-M   'P 1'
#
loop_
_entity.id
_entity.type
_entity.pdbx_description
1 polymer ?
#
loop_
_entity_poly.entity_id
_entity_poly.type
_entity_poly.pdbx_seq_one_letter_code
_entity_poly.pdbx_strand_id
1 'polypeptide(L)'
;MLDEEKIKWMMHRWDDRWWDEDSWEINEKLSKDMYETMDFLERCTKEELDMLDSTIIDLLDDFDEQGNGEYMAFLERLADFHSDQALKDLLNDIKESLYEYF
;
A
#
# COMPACT_ATOMS: atom_id res chain seq x y z
N MET A 1 -1.94 12.59 -11.29
CA MET A 1 -0.87 13.22 -10.50
C MET A 1 -1.28 13.24 -9.05
N LEU A 2 -0.77 12.23 -8.37
CA LEU A 2 -0.85 11.99 -6.95
C LEU A 2 -0.39 13.22 -6.15
N ASP A 3 -1.17 13.62 -5.16
CA ASP A 3 -0.84 14.72 -4.25
C ASP A 3 -0.03 14.18 -3.06
N GLU A 4 1.25 13.90 -3.31
CA GLU A 4 2.14 13.30 -2.32
C GLU A 4 2.35 14.17 -1.08
N GLU A 5 2.40 15.49 -1.25
CA GLU A 5 2.58 16.41 -0.12
C GLU A 5 1.38 16.31 0.83
N LYS A 6 0.16 16.23 0.29
CA LYS A 6 -1.03 16.03 1.10
C LYS A 6 -1.02 14.65 1.77
N ILE A 7 -0.63 13.60 1.06
CA ILE A 7 -0.56 12.23 1.64
C ILE A 7 0.43 12.20 2.80
N LYS A 8 1.66 12.68 2.61
CA LYS A 8 2.66 12.75 3.69
C LYS A 8 2.21 13.64 4.84
N TRP A 9 1.53 14.75 4.56
CA TRP A 9 0.95 15.59 5.62
C TRP A 9 -0.09 14.84 6.45
N MET A 10 -0.99 14.07 5.83
CA MET A 10 -1.98 13.24 6.53
C MET A 10 -1.30 12.16 7.39
N MET A 11 -0.31 11.47 6.82
CA MET A 11 0.48 10.46 7.54
C MET A 11 1.19 11.05 8.76
N HIS A 12 1.89 12.17 8.60
CA HIS A 12 2.67 12.77 9.69
C HIS A 12 1.85 13.54 10.72
N ARG A 13 0.62 13.94 10.39
CA ARG A 13 -0.28 14.56 11.38
C ARG A 13 -0.65 13.57 12.47
N TRP A 14 -0.66 12.25 12.16
CA TRP A 14 -1.01 11.11 13.01
C TRP A 14 -1.78 11.52 14.26
N ASP A 15 -3.05 11.85 14.05
CA ASP A 15 -4.00 12.14 15.11
C ASP A 15 -5.07 11.06 15.04
N ASP A 16 -5.06 10.12 16.01
CA ASP A 16 -5.98 8.98 16.07
C ASP A 16 -7.46 9.38 15.95
N ARG A 17 -7.81 10.64 16.26
CA ARG A 17 -9.18 11.17 16.11
C ARG A 17 -9.63 11.32 14.66
N TRP A 18 -8.67 11.44 13.73
CA TRP A 18 -8.91 11.70 12.31
C TRP A 18 -8.34 10.59 11.43
N TRP A 19 -7.67 9.60 12.00
CA TRP A 19 -6.99 8.56 11.23
C TRP A 19 -7.94 7.75 10.34
N ASP A 20 -9.18 7.50 10.78
CA ASP A 20 -10.18 6.83 9.94
C ASP A 20 -10.53 7.65 8.68
N GLU A 21 -10.65 8.97 8.82
CA GLU A 21 -10.93 9.86 7.68
C GLU A 21 -9.70 10.03 6.79
N ASP A 22 -8.52 10.22 7.40
CA ASP A 22 -7.25 10.41 6.70
C ASP A 22 -6.86 9.13 5.96
N SER A 23 -6.98 7.95 6.56
CA SER A 23 -6.67 6.66 5.91
C SER A 23 -7.60 6.37 4.74
N TRP A 24 -8.89 6.69 4.87
CA TRP A 24 -9.83 6.60 3.76
C TRP A 24 -9.46 7.55 2.62
N GLU A 25 -9.15 8.81 2.93
CA GLU A 25 -8.75 9.78 1.90
C GLU A 25 -7.40 9.43 1.27
N ILE A 26 -6.45 8.86 2.03
CA ILE A 26 -5.18 8.34 1.50
C ILE A 26 -5.46 7.20 0.53
N ASN A 27 -6.27 6.21 0.92
CA ASN A 27 -6.62 5.08 0.06
C ASN A 27 -7.30 5.58 -1.24
N GLU A 28 -8.29 6.47 -1.13
CA GLU A 28 -8.99 7.06 -2.28
C GLU A 28 -8.06 7.81 -3.24
N LYS A 29 -6.90 8.30 -2.77
CA LYS A 29 -5.88 8.91 -3.65
C LYS A 29 -4.97 7.87 -4.28
N LEU A 30 -4.50 6.92 -3.50
CA LEU A 30 -3.56 5.90 -3.96
C LEU A 30 -4.23 4.91 -4.94
N SER A 31 -5.51 4.60 -4.78
CA SER A 31 -6.21 3.65 -5.66
C SER A 31 -6.51 4.18 -7.06
N LYS A 32 -6.28 5.48 -7.32
CA LYS A 32 -6.59 6.11 -8.62
C LYS A 32 -5.65 5.69 -9.75
N ASP A 33 -4.38 5.42 -9.45
CA ASP A 33 -3.38 5.05 -10.45
C ASP A 33 -2.31 4.17 -9.81
N MET A 34 -2.22 2.92 -10.27
CA MET A 34 -1.30 1.92 -9.74
C MET A 34 0.17 2.36 -9.88
N TYR A 35 0.56 2.96 -11.00
CA TYR A 35 1.95 3.31 -11.26
C TYR A 35 2.40 4.55 -10.51
N GLU A 36 1.54 5.58 -10.39
CA GLU A 36 1.83 6.74 -9.52
C GLU A 36 1.96 6.29 -8.05
N THR A 37 1.14 5.32 -7.62
CA THR A 37 1.21 4.76 -6.27
C THR A 37 2.47 3.93 -6.03
N MET A 38 2.86 3.07 -6.96
CA MET A 38 4.14 2.35 -6.88
C MET A 38 5.33 3.30 -6.72
N ASP A 39 5.40 4.33 -7.56
CA ASP A 39 6.50 5.31 -7.54
C ASP A 39 6.54 6.10 -6.23
N PHE A 40 5.38 6.39 -5.64
CA PHE A 40 5.29 6.99 -4.31
C PHE A 40 5.78 6.03 -3.21
N LEU A 41 5.29 4.79 -3.19
CA LEU A 41 5.64 3.79 -2.19
C LEU A 41 7.14 3.44 -2.20
N GLU A 42 7.77 3.43 -3.38
CA GLU A 42 9.23 3.22 -3.52
C GLU A 42 10.06 4.33 -2.85
N ARG A 43 9.48 5.53 -2.68
CA ARG A 43 10.11 6.68 -2.03
C ARG A 43 9.74 6.83 -0.56
N CYS A 44 8.84 5.99 -0.04
CA CYS A 44 8.48 6.00 1.36
C CYS A 44 9.60 5.42 2.23
N THR A 45 9.73 5.98 3.42
CA THR A 45 10.52 5.38 4.50
C THR A 45 9.79 4.17 5.07
N LYS A 46 10.51 3.32 5.84
CA LYS A 46 9.89 2.17 6.50
C LYS A 46 8.74 2.57 7.43
N GLU A 47 8.90 3.65 8.19
CA GLU A 47 7.86 4.18 9.09
C GLU A 47 6.63 4.67 8.32
N GLU A 48 6.83 5.28 7.15
CA GLU A 48 5.73 5.67 6.26
C GLU A 48 5.00 4.45 5.69
N LEU A 49 5.73 3.40 5.32
CA LEU A 49 5.13 2.14 4.88
C LEU A 49 4.36 1.43 6.00
N ASP A 50 4.90 1.43 7.22
CA ASP A 50 4.21 0.87 8.40
C ASP A 50 2.87 1.56 8.67
N MET A 51 2.80 2.89 8.46
CA MET A 51 1.54 3.64 8.57
C MET A 51 0.54 3.28 7.46
N LEU A 52 1.03 2.83 6.30
CA LEU A 52 0.20 2.50 5.14
C LEU A 52 -0.14 1.01 5.04
N ASP A 53 0.27 0.16 5.99
CA ASP A 53 0.18 -1.29 5.86
C ASP A 53 -1.25 -1.77 5.50
N SER A 54 -2.27 -1.27 6.19
CA SER A 54 -3.67 -1.57 5.87
C SER A 54 -4.11 -1.02 4.50
N THR A 55 -3.67 0.18 4.14
CA THR A 55 -3.97 0.76 2.84
C THR A 55 -3.31 -0.02 1.71
N ILE A 56 -2.08 -0.51 1.90
CA ILE A 56 -1.36 -1.33 0.91
C ILE A 56 -2.13 -2.62 0.61
N ILE A 57 -2.78 -3.21 1.62
CA ILE A 57 -3.66 -4.37 1.45
C ILE A 57 -4.90 -4.00 0.65
N ASP A 58 -5.62 -2.94 1.03
CA ASP A 58 -6.84 -2.52 0.33
C ASP A 58 -6.56 -2.23 -1.16
N LEU A 59 -5.37 -1.69 -1.47
CA LEU A 59 -4.93 -1.41 -2.83
C LEU A 59 -4.71 -2.68 -3.68
N LEU A 60 -4.40 -3.84 -3.07
CA LEU A 60 -4.31 -5.10 -3.82
C LEU A 60 -5.68 -5.48 -4.41
N ASP A 61 -6.75 -5.29 -3.64
CA ASP A 61 -8.12 -5.53 -4.09
C ASP A 61 -8.54 -4.47 -5.13
N ASP A 62 -8.25 -3.19 -4.88
CA ASP A 62 -8.61 -2.11 -5.81
C ASP A 62 -7.91 -2.22 -7.17
N PHE A 63 -6.68 -2.77 -7.20
CA PHE A 63 -5.92 -2.99 -8.44
C PHE A 63 -6.18 -4.36 -9.09
N ASP A 64 -7.05 -5.20 -8.53
CA ASP A 64 -7.35 -6.53 -9.10
C ASP A 64 -7.89 -6.45 -10.53
N GLU A 65 -8.75 -5.47 -10.82
CA GLU A 65 -9.26 -5.22 -12.18
C GLU A 65 -8.20 -4.65 -13.15
N GLN A 66 -7.09 -4.11 -12.63
CA GLN A 66 -6.05 -3.42 -13.39
C GLN A 66 -4.78 -4.25 -13.60
N GLY A 67 -4.68 -5.41 -12.96
CA GLY A 67 -3.51 -6.29 -13.03
C GLY A 67 -2.74 -6.37 -11.71
N ASN A 68 -3.41 -6.79 -10.63
CA ASN A 68 -2.85 -7.01 -9.30
C ASN A 68 -1.52 -7.79 -9.30
N GLY A 69 -1.30 -8.71 -10.24
CA GLY A 69 -0.01 -9.39 -10.39
C GLY A 69 1.21 -8.46 -10.53
N GLU A 70 1.08 -7.29 -11.16
CA GLU A 70 2.15 -6.30 -11.24
C GLU A 70 2.36 -5.59 -9.89
N TYR A 71 1.27 -5.24 -9.21
CA TYR A 71 1.31 -4.61 -7.89
C TYR A 71 1.88 -5.54 -6.82
N MET A 72 1.45 -6.81 -6.80
CA MET A 72 1.99 -7.83 -5.91
C MET A 72 3.49 -8.06 -6.13
N ALA A 73 3.94 -8.16 -7.40
CA ALA A 73 5.36 -8.31 -7.72
C ALA A 73 6.19 -7.06 -7.36
N PHE A 74 5.58 -5.88 -7.36
CA PHE A 74 6.20 -4.67 -6.82
C PHE A 74 6.33 -4.73 -5.30
N LEU A 75 5.27 -5.08 -4.58
CA LEU A 75 5.29 -5.15 -3.12
C LEU A 75 6.30 -6.19 -2.60
N GLU A 76 6.48 -7.31 -3.29
CA GLU A 76 7.55 -8.27 -2.97
C GLU A 76 8.95 -7.64 -3.03
N ARG A 77 9.23 -6.88 -4.10
CA ARG A 77 10.50 -6.18 -4.28
C ARG A 77 10.67 -5.07 -3.25
N LEU A 78 9.60 -4.36 -2.92
CA LEU A 78 9.59 -3.32 -1.90
C LEU A 78 9.90 -3.92 -0.53
N ALA A 79 9.26 -5.04 -0.18
CA ALA A 79 9.48 -5.73 1.07
C ALA A 79 10.91 -6.29 1.18
N ASP A 80 11.47 -6.80 0.08
CA ASP A 80 12.88 -7.17 0.00
C ASP A 80 13.81 -5.98 0.24
N PHE A 81 13.55 -4.85 -0.43
CA PHE A 81 14.35 -3.63 -0.32
C PHE A 81 14.37 -3.07 1.10
N HIS A 82 13.22 -3.05 1.77
CA HIS A 82 13.09 -2.57 3.14
C HIS A 82 13.41 -3.63 4.21
N SER A 83 13.75 -4.87 3.81
CA SER A 83 13.88 -6.01 4.73
C SER A 83 12.66 -6.18 5.64
N ASP A 84 11.48 -5.96 5.07
CA ASP A 84 10.20 -5.95 5.77
C ASP A 84 9.60 -7.35 5.82
N GLN A 85 9.85 -8.05 6.93
CA GLN A 85 9.36 -9.43 7.09
C GLN A 85 7.83 -9.48 7.25
N ALA A 86 7.22 -8.48 7.89
CA ALA A 86 5.77 -8.44 8.11
C ALA A 86 5.03 -8.33 6.77
N LEU A 87 5.46 -7.40 5.91
CA LEU A 87 4.90 -7.26 4.57
C LEU A 87 5.10 -8.53 3.72
N LYS A 88 6.26 -9.20 3.84
CA LYS A 88 6.49 -10.48 3.14
C LYS A 88 5.54 -11.58 3.58
N ASP A 89 5.35 -11.73 4.89
CA ASP A 89 4.49 -12.77 5.46
C ASP A 89 3.03 -12.53 5.02
N LEU A 90 2.57 -11.29 5.11
CA LEU A 90 1.26 -10.85 4.62
C LEU A 90 1.07 -11.14 3.11
N LEU A 91 2.04 -10.78 2.27
CA LEU A 91 1.96 -11.07 0.83
C LEU A 91 1.90 -12.57 0.53
N ASN A 92 2.59 -13.39 1.33
CA ASN A 92 2.50 -14.84 1.19
C ASN A 92 1.11 -15.36 1.61
N ASP A 93 0.55 -14.88 2.73
CA ASP A 93 -0.80 -15.25 3.18
C ASP A 93 -1.86 -14.91 2.12
N ILE A 94 -1.73 -13.74 1.48
CA ILE A 94 -2.62 -13.32 0.38
C ILE A 94 -2.47 -14.25 -0.82
N LYS A 95 -1.25 -14.60 -1.23
CA LYS A 95 -1.04 -15.58 -2.32
C LYS A 95 -1.65 -16.93 -2.00
N GLU A 96 -1.41 -17.46 -0.80
CA GLU A 96 -1.96 -18.74 -0.38
C GLU A 96 -3.49 -18.72 -0.45
N SER A 97 -4.11 -17.62 0.01
CA SER A 97 -5.55 -17.41 -0.07
C SER A 97 -6.07 -17.36 -1.52
N LEU A 98 -5.33 -16.74 -2.44
CA LEU A 98 -5.68 -16.70 -3.87
C LEU A 98 -5.53 -18.06 -4.56
N TYR A 99 -4.59 -18.91 -4.12
CA TYR A 99 -4.40 -20.26 -4.64
C TYR A 99 -5.48 -21.26 -4.17
N GLU A 100 -6.14 -21.02 -3.05
CA GLU A 100 -7.23 -21.89 -2.55
C GLU A 100 -8.53 -21.82 -3.39
N TYR A 101 -8.65 -20.85 -4.30
CA TYR A 101 -9.81 -20.68 -5.18
C TYR A 101 -9.66 -21.31 -6.59
N PHE A 102 -8.56 -22.02 -6.87
CA PHE A 102 -8.33 -22.79 -8.11
C PHE A 102 -8.22 -24.29 -7.85
#